data_AF-I7H1D5-F1
#
_entry.id   AF-I7H1D5-F1
#
_cell.length_a   1.000
_cell.length_b   1.000
_cell.length_c   1.000
_cell.angle_alpha   90.00
_cell.angle_beta   90.00
_cell.angle_gamma   90.00
#
_symmetry.space_group_name_H-M   'P 1'
#
loop_
_entity.id
_entity.type
_entity.pdbx_description
1 polymer ?
#
loop_
_entity_poly.entity_id
_entity_poly.type
_entity_poly.pdbx_seq_one_letter_code
_entity_poly.pdbx_strand_id
1 'polypeptide(L)'
;EGGRASNQNALGLDFRKQLPPLTITLTPAMTNVITARDGTRYNIMIVPDKGCSVNSGLSSTRGGKLASYMYTPDGIGRDRLHSPMIYAADQWMDTDWDSALAVYVGVMKRVLDKDGPDGVVFSCFDHGGAGGGFENTWGTGKLMFSAIQTQMVRIHNRPAYNSECHATREMGVGELNNSYEDAELADVIVAIGTNAYETQTNYFLNHWVPNLQGGTIDKRKQRFSGESIEKAKLIVVDPRRTPTIAIAEQVAGKPNVIHLDIQPGTDIALFSGLFTYVVEKGWIDQDFIAKYTKGFSDVVKANRLSLDETARITGVSADTLAKAAEWAYKPKASGQM
;
A
#
# COMPACT_ATOMS: atom_id res chain seq x y z
N GLU A 1 -15.49 35.18 1.97
CA GLU A 1 -14.76 34.32 2.93
C GLU A 1 -15.68 33.95 4.09
N GLY A 2 -15.39 32.88 4.83
CA GLY A 2 -16.14 32.50 6.03
C GLY A 2 -15.70 33.30 7.27
N GLY A 3 -16.58 33.39 8.28
CA GLY A 3 -16.28 34.04 9.56
C GLY A 3 -15.61 33.11 10.57
N ARG A 4 -15.04 33.68 11.64
CA ARG A 4 -14.31 32.91 12.68
C ARG A 4 -15.22 32.09 13.61
N ALA A 5 -16.49 32.48 13.78
CA ALA A 5 -17.43 31.72 14.61
C ALA A 5 -17.82 30.40 13.91
N SER A 6 -18.08 29.34 14.67
CA SER A 6 -18.36 27.99 14.14
C SER A 6 -19.55 27.94 13.18
N ASN A 7 -20.56 28.79 13.39
CA ASN A 7 -21.73 28.90 12.51
C ASN A 7 -21.51 29.77 11.26
N GLN A 8 -20.28 30.28 11.05
CA GLN A 8 -19.92 31.17 9.95
C GLN A 8 -18.86 30.57 9.02
N ASN A 9 -18.42 29.34 9.25
CA ASN A 9 -17.47 28.63 8.39
C ASN A 9 -17.86 27.17 8.16
N ALA A 10 -17.45 26.62 7.02
CA ALA A 10 -17.80 25.26 6.61
C ALA A 10 -17.14 24.15 7.47
N LEU A 11 -16.09 24.48 8.23
CA LEU A 11 -15.42 23.53 9.11
C LEU A 11 -16.18 23.32 10.43
N GLY A 12 -17.13 24.20 10.76
CA GLY A 12 -17.88 24.14 12.00
C GLY A 12 -17.04 24.41 13.26
N LEU A 13 -15.87 25.05 13.12
CA LEU A 13 -14.92 25.28 14.22
C LEU A 13 -14.87 26.74 14.64
N ASP A 14 -14.65 26.99 15.94
CA ASP A 14 -14.54 28.33 16.51
C ASP A 14 -13.09 28.81 16.52
N PHE A 15 -12.72 29.61 15.52
CA PHE A 15 -11.39 30.19 15.34
C PHE A 15 -11.18 31.51 16.11
N ARG A 16 -12.09 31.89 17.01
CA ARG A 16 -11.90 33.06 17.89
C ARG A 16 -11.03 32.73 19.11
N LYS A 17 -10.73 31.45 19.32
CA LYS A 17 -9.90 30.91 20.40
C LYS A 17 -8.94 29.86 19.85
N GLN A 18 -7.91 29.55 20.63
CA GLN A 18 -7.00 28.46 20.31
C GLN A 18 -7.79 27.14 20.28
N LEU A 19 -7.63 26.37 19.21
CA LEU A 19 -8.24 25.04 19.09
C LEU A 19 -7.45 24.01 19.91
N PRO A 20 -8.12 23.05 20.58
CA PRO A 20 -7.46 21.92 21.24
C PRO A 20 -6.64 21.06 20.26
N PRO A 21 -5.64 20.31 20.74
CA PRO A 21 -4.91 19.35 19.89
C PRO A 21 -5.84 18.32 19.26
N LEU A 22 -5.45 17.77 18.11
CA LEU A 22 -6.20 16.77 17.33
C LEU A 22 -7.58 17.20 16.80
N THR A 23 -7.97 18.47 16.99
CA THR A 23 -9.27 18.98 16.50
C THR A 23 -9.34 19.02 14.97
N ILE A 24 -8.27 19.43 14.29
CA ILE A 24 -8.21 19.58 12.83
C ILE A 24 -6.78 19.47 12.31
N THR A 25 -6.63 18.97 11.09
CA THR A 25 -5.41 19.12 10.28
C THR A 25 -5.69 20.17 9.22
N LEU A 26 -5.13 21.37 9.38
CA LEU A 26 -5.25 22.47 8.42
C LEU A 26 -3.94 23.27 8.44
N THR A 27 -3.28 23.36 7.28
CA THR A 27 -2.05 24.14 7.08
C THR A 27 -2.15 24.93 5.77
N PRO A 28 -1.29 25.94 5.54
CA PRO A 28 -1.28 26.66 4.26
C PRO A 28 -1.15 25.73 3.04
N ALA A 29 -0.42 24.62 3.15
CA ALA A 29 -0.24 23.65 2.06
C ALA A 29 -1.55 22.92 1.66
N MET A 30 -2.56 22.95 2.53
CA MET A 30 -3.89 22.39 2.31
C MET A 30 -4.87 23.40 1.69
N THR A 31 -4.39 24.59 1.34
CA THR A 31 -5.16 25.63 0.67
C THR A 31 -4.49 26.04 -0.64
N ASN A 32 -5.28 26.51 -1.61
CA ASN A 32 -4.76 27.08 -2.85
C ASN A 32 -5.81 28.02 -3.46
N VAL A 33 -5.43 28.80 -4.48
CA VAL A 33 -6.34 29.62 -5.29
C VAL A 33 -6.24 29.17 -6.74
N ILE A 34 -7.23 28.42 -7.20
CA ILE A 34 -7.26 27.92 -8.58
C ILE A 34 -7.98 28.90 -9.50
N THR A 35 -7.59 28.91 -10.77
CA THR A 35 -8.26 29.69 -11.82
C THR A 35 -8.97 28.73 -12.77
N ALA A 36 -10.29 28.86 -12.87
CA ALA A 36 -11.11 28.08 -13.79
C ALA A 36 -10.91 28.55 -15.26
N ARG A 37 -11.45 27.79 -16.22
CA ARG A 37 -11.28 28.09 -17.66
C ARG A 37 -11.90 29.42 -18.09
N ASP A 38 -12.92 29.87 -17.38
CA ASP A 38 -13.59 31.16 -17.58
C ASP A 38 -12.84 32.34 -16.93
N GLY A 39 -11.69 32.08 -16.30
CA GLY A 39 -10.90 33.08 -15.58
C GLY A 39 -11.34 33.30 -14.13
N THR A 40 -12.43 32.67 -13.68
CA THR A 40 -12.92 32.82 -12.30
C THR A 40 -11.94 32.18 -11.32
N ARG A 41 -11.63 32.90 -10.23
CA ARG A 41 -10.73 32.42 -9.18
C ARG A 41 -11.50 31.83 -8.02
N TYR A 42 -11.10 30.65 -7.56
CA TYR A 42 -11.70 29.95 -6.44
C TYR A 42 -10.65 29.62 -5.39
N ASN A 43 -10.94 29.96 -4.14
CA ASN A 43 -10.21 29.41 -3.01
C ASN A 43 -10.62 27.94 -2.85
N ILE A 44 -9.63 27.06 -2.74
CA ILE A 44 -9.84 25.65 -2.41
C ILE A 44 -9.16 25.32 -1.10
N MET A 45 -9.77 24.39 -0.37
CA MET A 45 -9.24 23.82 0.86
C MET A 45 -9.45 22.31 0.79
N ILE A 46 -8.36 21.53 0.82
CA ILE A 46 -8.41 20.06 0.77
C ILE A 46 -7.93 19.54 2.13
N VAL A 47 -8.89 19.10 2.95
CA VAL A 47 -8.67 18.63 4.32
C VAL A 47 -9.18 17.20 4.49
N PRO A 48 -8.60 16.40 5.41
CA PRO A 48 -9.01 15.03 5.62
C PRO A 48 -10.42 14.95 6.24
N ASP A 49 -11.20 13.96 5.80
CA ASP A 49 -12.51 13.69 6.36
C ASP A 49 -12.39 12.92 7.69
N LYS A 50 -13.04 13.45 8.73
CA LYS A 50 -13.14 12.83 10.06
C LYS A 50 -14.12 11.66 10.11
N GLY A 51 -15.09 11.60 9.20
CA GLY A 51 -16.08 10.52 9.11
C GLY A 51 -15.59 9.29 8.35
N CYS A 52 -14.45 9.39 7.66
CA CYS A 52 -13.87 8.30 6.89
C CYS A 52 -13.17 7.27 7.81
N SER A 53 -13.61 6.01 7.77
CA SER A 53 -13.06 4.93 8.60
C SER A 53 -11.60 4.57 8.29
N VAL A 54 -11.11 4.88 7.08
CA VAL A 54 -9.75 4.54 6.64
C VAL A 54 -8.68 5.38 7.34
N ASN A 55 -8.98 6.67 7.59
CA ASN A 55 -8.00 7.60 8.12
C ASN A 55 -8.48 8.38 9.33
N SER A 56 -9.78 8.37 9.67
CA SER A 56 -10.34 9.04 10.85
C SER A 56 -9.91 10.51 10.99
N GLY A 57 -9.80 11.25 9.89
CA GLY A 57 -9.32 12.63 9.88
C GLY A 57 -7.79 12.82 9.87
N LEU A 58 -7.00 11.75 9.81
CA LEU A 58 -5.56 11.83 9.59
C LEU A 58 -5.23 12.21 8.15
N SER A 59 -4.15 12.96 7.96
CA SER A 59 -3.57 13.27 6.66
C SER A 59 -2.07 13.03 6.70
N SER A 60 -1.56 12.20 5.78
CA SER A 60 -0.11 12.05 5.62
C SER A 60 0.51 13.35 5.05
N THR A 61 1.83 13.49 5.13
CA THR A 61 2.55 14.63 4.54
C THR A 61 2.39 14.73 3.02
N ARG A 62 2.05 13.61 2.35
CA ARG A 62 1.78 13.55 0.90
C ARG A 62 0.37 14.04 0.59
N GLY A 63 -0.64 13.45 1.24
CA GLY A 63 -2.05 13.84 1.07
C GLY A 63 -2.33 15.27 1.53
N GLY A 64 -1.62 15.74 2.56
CA GLY A 64 -1.78 17.10 3.09
C GLY A 64 -1.25 18.21 2.19
N LYS A 65 -0.63 17.87 1.06
CA LYS A 65 -0.15 18.83 0.05
C LYS A 65 -1.01 18.85 -1.21
N LEU A 66 -2.09 18.08 -1.27
CA LEU A 66 -2.91 17.96 -2.49
C LEU A 66 -3.39 19.30 -3.02
N ALA A 67 -3.82 20.23 -2.15
CA ALA A 67 -4.24 21.57 -2.60
C ALA A 67 -3.09 22.31 -3.28
N SER A 68 -1.87 22.26 -2.72
CA SER A 68 -0.68 22.87 -3.33
C SER A 68 -0.31 22.24 -4.67
N TYR A 69 -0.57 20.94 -4.86
CA TYR A 69 -0.31 20.25 -6.12
C TYR A 69 -1.35 20.52 -7.21
N MET A 70 -2.52 21.09 -6.87
CA MET A 70 -3.47 21.52 -7.88
C MET A 70 -2.85 22.61 -8.75
N TYR A 71 -3.14 22.53 -10.05
CA TYR A 71 -2.58 23.46 -11.02
C TYR A 71 -2.98 24.91 -10.73
N THR A 72 -1.97 25.76 -10.61
CA THR A 72 -2.08 27.21 -10.71
C THR A 72 -0.90 27.73 -11.54
N PRO A 73 -1.06 28.80 -12.33
CA PRO A 73 -0.01 29.28 -13.24
C PRO A 73 1.25 29.79 -12.51
N ASP A 74 1.09 30.20 -11.25
CA ASP A 74 2.13 30.74 -10.37
C ASP A 74 2.57 29.77 -9.26
N GLY A 75 1.96 28.57 -9.20
CA GLY A 75 2.20 27.59 -8.15
C GLY A 75 3.30 26.58 -8.46
N ILE A 76 3.42 25.58 -7.60
CA ILE A 76 4.37 24.46 -7.78
C ILE A 76 3.96 23.53 -8.92
N GLY A 77 2.70 23.57 -9.35
CA GLY A 77 2.18 22.82 -10.50
C GLY A 77 2.29 23.56 -11.84
N ARG A 78 2.99 24.70 -11.91
CA ARG A 78 3.06 25.55 -13.12
C ARG A 78 3.63 24.84 -14.35
N ASP A 79 4.48 23.83 -14.14
CA ASP A 79 5.16 23.08 -15.22
C ASP A 79 4.27 21.94 -15.77
N ARG A 80 2.99 21.91 -15.42
CA ARG A 80 2.03 20.91 -15.94
C ARG A 80 1.90 21.08 -17.46
N LEU A 81 1.86 19.98 -18.20
CA LEU A 81 1.59 20.03 -19.65
C LEU A 81 0.19 20.62 -19.91
N HIS A 82 0.14 21.63 -20.79
CA HIS A 82 -1.07 22.37 -21.16
C HIS A 82 -1.50 22.14 -22.60
N SER A 83 -0.54 21.88 -23.48
CA SER A 83 -0.72 21.68 -24.90
C SER A 83 0.04 20.42 -25.33
N PRO A 84 -0.41 19.73 -26.38
CA PRO A 84 0.44 18.77 -27.08
C PRO A 84 1.76 19.43 -27.49
N MET A 85 2.85 18.67 -27.38
CA MET A 85 4.16 19.11 -27.85
C MET A 85 4.72 18.09 -28.84
N ILE A 86 5.42 18.57 -29.86
CA ILE A 86 6.17 17.75 -30.80
C ILE A 86 7.65 18.14 -30.74
N TYR A 87 8.54 17.15 -30.83
CA TYR A 87 9.96 17.39 -31.00
C TYR A 87 10.25 17.56 -32.50
N ALA A 88 10.34 18.81 -32.94
CA ALA A 88 10.50 19.19 -34.34
C ALA A 88 11.99 19.21 -34.74
N ALA A 89 12.58 18.02 -34.81
CA ALA A 89 13.99 17.75 -35.14
C ALA A 89 15.03 18.28 -34.13
N ASP A 90 15.02 19.56 -33.79
CA ASP A 90 16.03 20.18 -32.91
C ASP A 90 15.45 20.73 -31.60
N GLN A 91 14.14 20.93 -31.49
CA GLN A 91 13.50 21.54 -30.33
C GLN A 91 12.06 21.06 -30.08
N TRP A 92 11.58 21.26 -28.86
CA TRP A 92 10.18 21.07 -28.50
C TRP A 92 9.35 22.28 -28.93
N MET A 93 8.22 22.01 -29.58
CA MET A 93 7.27 23.03 -30.01
C MET A 93 5.85 22.63 -29.59
N ASP A 94 5.06 23.60 -29.16
CA ASP A 94 3.62 23.43 -28.99
C ASP A 94 2.96 23.13 -30.34
N THR A 95 1.93 22.29 -30.31
CA THR A 95 1.09 21.99 -31.47
C THR A 95 -0.36 21.79 -31.03
N ASP A 96 -1.28 21.79 -31.98
CA ASP A 96 -2.69 21.47 -31.72
C ASP A 96 -2.92 19.96 -31.65
N TRP A 97 -4.10 19.58 -31.15
CA TRP A 97 -4.47 18.18 -30.98
C TRP A 97 -4.59 17.42 -32.29
N ASP A 98 -5.10 18.05 -33.34
CA ASP A 98 -5.30 17.39 -34.64
C ASP A 98 -3.97 17.04 -35.28
N SER A 99 -3.01 17.98 -35.24
CA SER A 99 -1.65 17.82 -35.72
C SER A 99 -0.89 16.75 -34.93
N ALA A 100 -0.95 16.78 -33.59
CA ALA A 100 -0.33 15.77 -32.74
C ALA A 100 -0.88 14.36 -33.00
N LEU A 101 -2.20 14.22 -33.10
CA LEU A 101 -2.86 12.95 -33.36
C LEU A 101 -2.60 12.45 -34.78
N ALA A 102 -2.56 13.33 -35.79
CA ALA A 102 -2.26 12.95 -37.16
C ALA A 102 -0.86 12.32 -37.27
N VAL A 103 0.14 12.90 -36.58
CA VAL A 103 1.48 12.33 -36.52
C VAL A 103 1.48 10.99 -35.77
N TYR A 104 0.91 10.95 -34.56
CA TYR A 104 0.89 9.74 -33.73
C TYR A 104 0.18 8.56 -34.42
N VAL A 105 -1.04 8.78 -34.92
CA VAL A 105 -1.85 7.77 -35.59
C VAL A 105 -1.26 7.41 -36.96
N GLY A 106 -0.72 8.39 -37.70
CA GLY A 106 -0.09 8.14 -39.00
C GLY A 106 1.12 7.21 -38.90
N VAL A 107 2.01 7.47 -37.94
CA VAL A 107 3.17 6.61 -37.67
C VAL A 107 2.73 5.25 -37.14
N MET A 108 1.80 5.21 -36.18
CA MET A 108 1.29 3.95 -35.66
C MET A 108 0.66 3.09 -36.75
N LYS A 109 -0.21 3.66 -37.58
CA LYS A 109 -0.85 2.95 -38.69
C LYS A 109 0.17 2.42 -39.69
N ARG A 110 1.19 3.21 -40.02
CA ARG A 110 2.31 2.78 -40.89
C ARG A 110 3.00 1.53 -40.37
N VAL A 111 3.28 1.49 -39.06
CA VAL A 111 3.91 0.35 -38.39
C VAL A 111 2.95 -0.84 -38.39
N LEU A 112 1.68 -0.64 -38.04
CA LEU A 112 0.67 -1.71 -38.06
C LEU A 112 0.50 -2.34 -39.45
N ASP A 113 0.44 -1.52 -40.51
CA ASP A 113 0.29 -1.98 -41.89
C ASP A 113 1.51 -2.77 -42.41
N LYS A 114 2.71 -2.52 -41.86
CA LYS A 114 3.97 -3.10 -42.36
C LYS A 114 4.55 -4.20 -41.49
N ASP A 115 4.60 -3.96 -40.19
CA ASP A 115 5.35 -4.74 -39.21
C ASP A 115 4.39 -5.48 -38.26
N GLY A 116 3.10 -5.14 -38.29
CA GLY A 116 2.06 -5.71 -37.43
C GLY A 116 1.99 -5.06 -36.04
N PRO A 117 1.09 -5.56 -35.17
CA PRO A 117 0.85 -5.00 -33.83
C PRO A 117 2.10 -4.87 -32.95
N ASP A 118 2.98 -5.86 -32.99
CA ASP A 118 4.16 -5.93 -32.13
C ASP A 118 5.27 -4.94 -32.52
N GLY A 119 5.12 -4.22 -33.64
CA GLY A 119 5.94 -3.04 -33.92
C GLY A 119 5.61 -1.84 -33.01
N VAL A 120 4.47 -1.87 -32.31
CA VAL A 120 4.00 -0.78 -31.43
C VAL A 120 4.20 -1.16 -29.97
N VAL A 121 5.05 -0.40 -29.25
CA VAL A 121 5.44 -0.69 -27.87
C VAL A 121 4.82 0.30 -26.88
N PHE A 122 4.33 -0.20 -25.74
CA PHE A 122 3.78 0.63 -24.67
C PHE A 122 4.44 0.37 -23.31
N SER A 123 4.59 1.44 -22.53
CA SER A 123 4.80 1.38 -21.08
C SER A 123 3.66 2.16 -20.43
N CYS A 124 2.74 1.45 -19.77
CA CYS A 124 1.50 2.04 -19.27
C CYS A 124 1.32 1.81 -17.76
N PHE A 125 0.54 2.67 -17.12
CA PHE A 125 0.06 2.45 -15.75
C PHE A 125 -0.99 1.33 -15.73
N ASP A 126 -1.05 0.59 -14.64
CA ASP A 126 -2.09 -0.42 -14.34
C ASP A 126 -2.71 -0.22 -12.94
N HIS A 127 -2.36 0.88 -12.27
CA HIS A 127 -2.73 1.17 -10.89
C HIS A 127 -4.00 2.04 -10.78
N GLY A 128 -4.49 2.25 -9.55
CA GLY A 128 -5.60 3.16 -9.23
C GLY A 128 -5.16 4.61 -8.99
N GLY A 129 -6.06 5.47 -8.50
CA GLY A 129 -5.72 6.84 -8.09
C GLY A 129 -5.30 7.78 -9.23
N ALA A 130 -4.59 8.86 -8.90
CA ALA A 130 -4.12 9.84 -9.88
C ALA A 130 -3.13 9.21 -10.88
N GLY A 131 -3.35 9.44 -12.17
CA GLY A 131 -2.58 8.79 -13.24
C GLY A 131 -2.99 7.34 -13.54
N GLY A 132 -4.08 6.85 -12.95
CA GLY A 132 -4.64 5.53 -13.17
C GLY A 132 -6.15 5.52 -12.95
N GLY A 133 -6.69 4.46 -12.34
CA GLY A 133 -8.12 4.31 -12.05
C GLY A 133 -8.90 3.56 -13.14
N PHE A 134 -10.12 3.12 -12.82
CA PHE A 134 -10.90 2.21 -13.66
C PHE A 134 -11.16 2.77 -15.05
N GLU A 135 -11.46 4.06 -15.15
CA GLU A 135 -11.78 4.73 -16.42
C GLU A 135 -10.55 4.74 -17.33
N ASN A 136 -9.39 5.07 -16.77
CA ASN A 136 -8.15 5.22 -17.52
C ASN A 136 -7.57 3.85 -17.91
N THR A 137 -7.55 2.88 -16.99
CA THR A 137 -7.06 1.53 -17.30
C THR A 137 -7.96 0.81 -18.29
N TRP A 138 -9.28 1.04 -18.23
CA TRP A 138 -10.20 0.58 -19.27
C TRP A 138 -9.90 1.22 -20.62
N GLY A 139 -9.75 2.56 -20.67
CA GLY A 139 -9.49 3.28 -21.91
C GLY A 139 -8.19 2.85 -22.58
N THR A 140 -7.08 2.85 -21.85
CA THR A 140 -5.77 2.44 -22.38
C THR A 140 -5.74 0.95 -22.68
N GLY A 141 -6.28 0.10 -21.80
CA GLY A 141 -6.34 -1.34 -22.01
C GLY A 141 -7.16 -1.72 -23.25
N LYS A 142 -8.32 -1.08 -23.45
CA LYS A 142 -9.16 -1.31 -24.64
C LYS A 142 -8.44 -0.88 -25.92
N LEU A 143 -7.72 0.25 -25.90
CA LEU A 143 -6.92 0.69 -27.03
C LEU A 143 -5.80 -0.33 -27.36
N MET A 144 -4.97 -0.67 -26.36
CA MET A 144 -3.80 -1.53 -26.56
C MET A 144 -4.19 -2.97 -26.91
N PHE A 145 -5.14 -3.56 -26.18
CA PHE A 145 -5.41 -5.01 -26.26
C PHE A 145 -6.59 -5.38 -27.14
N SER A 146 -7.58 -4.50 -27.32
CA SER A 146 -8.74 -4.81 -28.16
C SER A 146 -8.60 -4.24 -29.57
N ALA A 147 -8.13 -2.99 -29.69
CA ALA A 147 -8.00 -2.32 -30.98
C ALA A 147 -6.64 -2.60 -31.66
N ILE A 148 -5.53 -2.29 -30.98
CA ILE A 148 -4.17 -2.45 -31.54
C ILE A 148 -3.73 -3.91 -31.52
N GLN A 149 -4.04 -4.64 -30.44
CA GLN A 149 -3.69 -6.06 -30.22
C GLN A 149 -2.18 -6.33 -30.16
N THR A 150 -1.39 -5.36 -29.68
CA THR A 150 0.05 -5.54 -29.47
C THR A 150 0.34 -6.37 -28.21
N GLN A 151 1.33 -7.25 -28.28
CA GLN A 151 1.88 -7.97 -27.12
C GLN A 151 3.03 -7.20 -26.46
N MET A 152 3.53 -6.14 -27.09
CA MET A 152 4.71 -5.39 -26.66
C MET A 152 4.37 -4.33 -25.62
N VAL A 153 3.78 -4.77 -24.51
CA VAL A 153 3.35 -3.91 -23.40
C VAL A 153 4.11 -4.26 -22.13
N ARG A 154 4.60 -3.25 -21.44
CA ARG A 154 5.08 -3.35 -20.05
C ARG A 154 4.24 -2.47 -19.13
N ILE A 155 4.42 -2.70 -17.84
CA ILE A 155 3.73 -1.95 -16.80
C ILE A 155 4.69 -0.93 -16.18
N HIS A 156 4.14 0.13 -15.60
CA HIS A 156 4.90 1.26 -15.06
C HIS A 156 6.05 0.87 -14.11
N ASN A 157 5.86 -0.14 -13.26
CA ASN A 157 6.82 -0.55 -12.25
C ASN A 157 7.55 -1.87 -12.54
N ARG A 158 7.20 -2.57 -13.64
CA ARG A 158 7.77 -3.87 -13.99
C ARG A 158 7.93 -4.05 -15.50
N PRO A 159 9.04 -4.65 -15.97
CA PRO A 159 9.45 -4.56 -17.37
C PRO A 159 8.68 -5.46 -18.35
N ALA A 160 7.59 -6.09 -17.91
CA ALA A 160 6.74 -6.95 -18.73
C ALA A 160 5.27 -6.83 -18.32
N TYR A 161 4.35 -7.40 -19.11
CA TYR A 161 2.93 -7.50 -18.76
C TYR A 161 2.66 -8.72 -17.87
N ASN A 162 3.00 -8.60 -16.58
CA ASN A 162 2.90 -9.68 -15.60
C ASN A 162 2.23 -9.21 -14.29
N SER A 163 2.10 -10.13 -13.33
CA SER A 163 1.61 -9.85 -11.98
C SER A 163 2.75 -9.83 -10.96
N GLU A 164 2.69 -8.92 -9.99
CA GLU A 164 3.55 -8.97 -8.79
C GLU A 164 3.23 -10.16 -7.88
N CYS A 165 2.07 -10.80 -8.08
CA CYS A 165 1.46 -11.73 -7.14
C CYS A 165 1.08 -13.08 -7.79
N HIS A 166 1.83 -13.53 -8.81
CA HIS A 166 1.56 -14.81 -9.50
C HIS A 166 1.34 -15.97 -8.53
N ALA A 167 2.29 -16.21 -7.62
CA ALA A 167 2.25 -17.35 -6.70
C ALA A 167 0.98 -17.39 -5.84
N THR A 168 0.65 -16.32 -5.11
CA THR A 168 -0.55 -16.30 -4.24
C THR A 168 -1.84 -16.43 -5.04
N ARG A 169 -1.91 -15.83 -6.23
CA ARG A 169 -3.08 -15.96 -7.13
C ARG A 169 -3.24 -17.38 -7.68
N GLU A 170 -2.14 -18.03 -8.06
CA GLU A 170 -2.11 -19.43 -8.50
C GLU A 170 -2.44 -20.40 -7.36
N MET A 171 -2.10 -20.03 -6.12
CA MET A 171 -2.54 -20.72 -4.90
C MET A 171 -4.02 -20.49 -4.56
N GLY A 172 -4.73 -19.61 -5.29
CA GLY A 172 -6.14 -19.31 -5.10
C GLY A 172 -6.45 -18.20 -4.08
N VAL A 173 -5.43 -17.49 -3.62
CA VAL A 173 -5.55 -16.43 -2.60
C VAL A 173 -5.19 -15.08 -3.23
N GLY A 174 -6.19 -14.29 -3.61
CA GLY A 174 -5.98 -12.92 -4.08
C GLY A 174 -5.31 -12.05 -3.00
N GLU A 175 -4.39 -11.18 -3.38
CA GLU A 175 -3.46 -10.52 -2.45
C GLU A 175 -4.10 -9.48 -1.49
N LEU A 176 -5.28 -8.96 -1.84
CA LEU A 176 -6.05 -8.02 -1.00
C LEU A 176 -7.31 -8.72 -0.45
N ASN A 177 -7.10 -9.68 0.46
CA ASN A 177 -8.14 -10.61 0.94
C ASN A 177 -8.69 -10.29 2.34
N ASN A 178 -8.23 -9.22 2.97
CA ASN A 178 -8.67 -8.81 4.31
C ASN A 178 -9.15 -7.34 4.33
N SER A 179 -9.49 -6.86 5.51
CA SER A 179 -9.85 -5.46 5.78
C SER A 179 -8.80 -4.78 6.65
N TYR A 180 -8.83 -3.45 6.70
CA TYR A 180 -7.96 -2.71 7.63
C TYR A 180 -8.30 -2.98 9.10
N GLU A 181 -9.56 -3.34 9.39
CA GLU A 181 -10.01 -3.72 10.72
C GLU A 181 -9.31 -4.98 11.22
N ASP A 182 -8.88 -5.90 10.34
CA ASP A 182 -8.16 -7.10 10.77
C ASP A 182 -6.82 -6.77 11.44
N ALA A 183 -6.17 -5.65 11.08
CA ALA A 183 -4.98 -5.18 11.80
C ALA A 183 -5.30 -4.62 13.20
N GLU A 184 -6.55 -4.25 13.46
CA GLU A 184 -7.03 -3.91 14.80
C GLU A 184 -7.33 -5.15 15.65
N LEU A 185 -7.61 -6.28 15.00
CA LEU A 185 -8.08 -7.51 15.64
C LEU A 185 -7.00 -8.57 15.85
N ALA A 186 -5.90 -8.50 15.10
CA ALA A 186 -4.82 -9.48 15.14
C ALA A 186 -4.12 -9.53 16.52
N ASP A 187 -3.75 -10.74 16.96
CA ASP A 187 -2.82 -10.96 18.08
C ASP A 187 -1.38 -10.59 17.69
N VAL A 188 -0.99 -10.92 16.46
CA VAL A 188 0.33 -10.64 15.91
C VAL A 188 0.19 -10.11 14.49
N ILE A 189 0.87 -9.00 14.22
CA ILE A 189 1.07 -8.50 12.85
C ILE A 189 2.44 -8.97 12.38
N VAL A 190 2.51 -9.64 11.23
CA VAL A 190 3.78 -10.00 10.57
C VAL A 190 3.97 -9.10 9.35
N ALA A 191 4.87 -8.13 9.47
CA ALA A 191 5.16 -7.11 8.46
C ALA A 191 6.41 -7.51 7.66
N ILE A 192 6.24 -7.90 6.40
CA ILE A 192 7.31 -8.47 5.56
C ILE A 192 7.69 -7.48 4.46
N GLY A 193 8.95 -7.06 4.39
CA GLY A 193 9.45 -6.18 3.35
C GLY A 193 8.75 -4.82 3.28
N THR A 194 8.20 -4.34 4.40
CA THR A 194 7.41 -3.10 4.46
C THR A 194 7.89 -2.13 5.53
N ASN A 195 7.88 -0.85 5.18
CA ASN A 195 8.10 0.27 6.07
C ASN A 195 6.80 1.09 6.17
N ALA A 196 5.80 0.48 6.83
CA ALA A 196 4.41 0.90 6.81
C ALA A 196 4.17 2.34 7.31
N TYR A 197 4.95 2.83 8.27
CA TYR A 197 4.85 4.23 8.70
C TYR A 197 5.11 5.21 7.53
N GLU A 198 6.13 4.95 6.72
CA GLU A 198 6.48 5.84 5.62
C GLU A 198 5.62 5.60 4.37
N THR A 199 5.28 4.34 4.11
CA THR A 199 4.71 3.89 2.82
C THR A 199 3.21 3.60 2.86
N GLN A 200 2.64 3.28 4.02
CA GLN A 200 1.19 3.10 4.26
C GLN A 200 0.73 3.87 5.52
N THR A 201 1.23 5.11 5.64
CA THR A 201 1.21 5.93 6.86
C THR A 201 -0.08 5.88 7.66
N ASN A 202 -1.22 6.18 7.04
CA ASN A 202 -2.48 6.27 7.79
C ASN A 202 -3.07 4.90 8.12
N TYR A 203 -2.76 3.84 7.36
CA TYR A 203 -3.15 2.48 7.75
C TYR A 203 -2.40 2.07 9.03
N PHE A 204 -1.09 2.29 9.05
CA PHE A 204 -0.26 2.04 10.22
C PHE A 204 -0.72 2.87 11.43
N LEU A 205 -0.90 4.19 11.27
CA LEU A 205 -1.26 5.08 12.37
C LEU A 205 -2.70 4.91 12.88
N ASN A 206 -3.66 4.63 12.00
CA ASN A 206 -5.08 4.55 12.36
C ASN A 206 -5.53 3.16 12.80
N HIS A 207 -4.84 2.09 12.37
CA HIS A 207 -5.30 0.71 12.62
C HIS A 207 -4.26 -0.13 13.36
N TRP A 208 -2.98 -0.07 12.97
CA TRP A 208 -1.94 -0.89 13.62
C TRP A 208 -1.57 -0.33 14.99
N VAL A 209 -1.28 0.97 15.06
CA VAL A 209 -0.85 1.65 16.29
C VAL A 209 -1.89 1.50 17.41
N PRO A 210 -3.21 1.67 17.19
CA PRO A 210 -4.20 1.42 18.25
C PRO A 210 -4.15 -0.01 18.80
N ASN A 211 -3.98 -1.01 17.94
CA ASN A 211 -3.85 -2.41 18.40
C ASN A 211 -2.56 -2.61 19.20
N LEU A 212 -1.44 -2.14 18.67
CA LEU A 212 -0.13 -2.17 19.33
C LEU A 212 -0.10 -1.37 20.63
N GLN A 213 -0.99 -0.40 20.85
CA GLN A 213 -1.13 0.33 22.11
C GLN A 213 -2.10 -0.37 23.09
N GLY A 214 -2.86 -1.36 22.63
CA GLY A 214 -3.91 -2.04 23.39
C GLY A 214 -5.28 -1.35 23.32
N GLY A 215 -5.45 -0.31 22.49
CA GLY A 215 -6.69 0.44 22.32
C GLY A 215 -7.83 -0.36 21.68
N THR A 216 -7.55 -1.53 21.10
CA THR A 216 -8.54 -2.40 20.44
C THR A 216 -8.89 -3.65 21.26
N ILE A 217 -8.35 -3.80 22.48
CA ILE A 217 -8.56 -4.99 23.33
C ILE A 217 -10.05 -5.25 23.59
N ASP A 218 -10.82 -4.21 23.93
CA ASP A 218 -12.25 -4.38 24.22
C ASP A 218 -13.04 -4.80 22.98
N LYS A 219 -12.71 -4.23 21.82
CA LYS A 219 -13.28 -4.63 20.52
C LYS A 219 -13.00 -6.12 20.24
N ARG A 220 -11.79 -6.59 20.50
CA ARG A 220 -11.38 -7.99 20.34
C ARG A 220 -12.11 -8.92 21.30
N LYS A 221 -12.21 -8.55 22.59
CA LYS A 221 -12.97 -9.31 23.60
C LYS A 221 -14.46 -9.42 23.29
N GLN A 222 -15.05 -8.34 22.76
CA GLN A 222 -16.45 -8.34 22.32
C GLN A 222 -16.67 -9.24 21.11
N ARG A 223 -15.73 -9.25 20.16
CA ARG A 223 -15.82 -10.06 18.93
C ARG A 223 -15.58 -11.55 19.19
N PHE A 224 -14.61 -11.87 20.06
CA PHE A 224 -14.12 -13.22 20.31
C PHE A 224 -14.30 -13.60 21.79
N SER A 225 -15.56 -13.80 22.18
CA SER A 225 -15.90 -14.15 23.56
C SER A 225 -15.27 -15.48 23.97
N GLY A 226 -14.58 -15.50 25.11
CA GLY A 226 -13.91 -16.69 25.63
C GLY A 226 -12.47 -16.91 25.14
N GLU A 227 -11.97 -16.07 24.23
CA GLU A 227 -10.56 -16.09 23.84
C GLU A 227 -9.67 -15.31 24.80
N SER A 228 -8.45 -15.80 25.00
CA SER A 228 -7.40 -15.08 25.70
C SER A 228 -6.91 -13.92 24.82
N ILE A 229 -7.15 -12.68 25.24
CA ILE A 229 -6.74 -11.47 24.51
C ILE A 229 -5.61 -10.76 25.25
N GLU A 230 -4.45 -10.68 24.59
CA GLU A 230 -3.29 -9.90 25.04
C GLU A 230 -3.07 -8.67 24.16
N LYS A 231 -2.16 -7.79 24.60
CA LYS A 231 -1.66 -6.69 23.79
C LYS A 231 -1.00 -7.26 22.53
N ALA A 232 -1.32 -6.68 21.36
CA ALA A 232 -0.79 -7.18 20.10
C ALA A 232 0.73 -7.03 20.00
N LYS A 233 1.35 -7.96 19.29
CA LYS A 233 2.79 -8.00 19.03
C LYS A 233 3.07 -7.72 17.55
N LEU A 234 4.28 -7.27 17.25
CA LEU A 234 4.72 -7.01 15.88
C LEU A 234 5.98 -7.83 15.57
N ILE A 235 5.96 -8.53 14.44
CA ILE A 235 7.16 -9.14 13.85
C ILE A 235 7.43 -8.38 12.55
N VAL A 236 8.65 -7.89 12.36
CA VAL A 236 9.07 -7.18 11.15
C VAL A 236 10.20 -7.95 10.49
N VAL A 237 10.01 -8.36 9.23
CA VAL A 237 11.05 -8.96 8.38
C VAL A 237 11.57 -7.89 7.44
N ASP A 238 12.74 -7.34 7.74
CA ASP A 238 13.39 -6.30 6.95
C ASP A 238 14.90 -6.31 7.25
N PRO A 239 15.80 -6.44 6.26
CA PRO A 239 17.24 -6.32 6.47
C PRO A 239 17.66 -4.98 7.11
N ARG A 240 16.82 -3.94 7.00
CA ARG A 240 17.06 -2.60 7.51
C ARG A 240 16.23 -2.32 8.75
N ARG A 241 16.83 -1.65 9.73
CA ARG A 241 16.07 -1.02 10.82
C ARG A 241 15.40 0.28 10.34
N THR A 242 14.08 0.30 10.31
CA THR A 242 13.27 1.38 9.72
C THR A 242 12.55 2.24 10.77
N PRO A 243 12.03 3.44 10.41
CA PRO A 243 11.17 4.22 11.29
C PRO A 243 9.93 3.47 11.78
N THR A 244 9.38 2.54 10.98
CA THR A 244 8.27 1.67 11.41
C THR A 244 8.65 0.87 12.66
N ILE A 245 9.85 0.26 12.67
CA ILE A 245 10.35 -0.51 13.82
C ILE A 245 10.56 0.40 15.03
N ALA A 246 11.20 1.57 14.84
CA ALA A 246 11.46 2.50 15.93
C ALA A 246 10.16 3.00 16.59
N ILE A 247 9.15 3.35 15.79
CA ILE A 247 7.84 3.78 16.30
C ILE A 247 7.11 2.62 16.96
N ALA A 248 7.13 1.43 16.38
CA ALA A 248 6.51 0.24 16.96
C ALA A 248 7.09 -0.08 18.34
N GLU A 249 8.41 -0.04 18.51
CA GLU A 249 9.06 -0.25 19.82
C GLU A 249 8.64 0.82 20.84
N GLN A 250 8.42 2.06 20.41
CA GLN A 250 7.95 3.14 21.28
C GLN A 250 6.50 2.94 21.73
N VAL A 251 5.60 2.53 20.84
CA VAL A 251 4.16 2.42 21.15
C VAL A 251 3.78 1.06 21.76
N ALA A 252 4.36 -0.03 21.28
CA ALA A 252 4.12 -1.37 21.76
C ALA A 252 4.98 -1.71 22.98
N GLY A 253 6.16 -1.09 23.09
CA GLY A 253 7.25 -1.50 23.98
C GLY A 253 8.17 -2.48 23.26
N LYS A 254 9.49 -2.28 23.38
CA LYS A 254 10.51 -3.12 22.73
C LYS A 254 10.32 -4.64 22.91
N PRO A 255 9.89 -5.17 24.08
CA PRO A 255 9.65 -6.61 24.24
C PRO A 255 8.50 -7.19 23.39
N ASN A 256 7.64 -6.34 22.81
CA ASN A 256 6.50 -6.73 21.96
C ASN A 256 6.79 -6.55 20.46
N VAL A 257 8.05 -6.26 20.10
CA VAL A 257 8.50 -6.12 18.71
C VAL A 257 9.68 -7.05 18.47
N ILE A 258 9.57 -7.92 17.47
CA ILE A 258 10.70 -8.68 16.94
C ILE A 258 11.06 -8.08 15.58
N HIS A 259 12.30 -7.64 15.45
CA HIS A 259 12.89 -7.29 14.16
C HIS A 259 13.74 -8.47 13.71
N LEU A 260 13.31 -9.16 12.65
CA LEU A 260 14.05 -10.18 11.95
C LEU A 260 14.90 -9.47 10.87
N ASP A 261 16.11 -9.07 11.26
CA ASP A 261 17.09 -8.37 10.44
C ASP A 261 17.85 -9.34 9.51
N ILE A 262 17.09 -10.01 8.64
CA ILE A 262 17.62 -11.03 7.75
C ILE A 262 18.67 -10.48 6.76
N GLN A 263 19.54 -11.35 6.27
CA GLN A 263 20.38 -11.05 5.11
C GLN A 263 19.48 -10.76 3.87
N PRO A 264 19.81 -9.75 3.05
CA PRO A 264 19.01 -9.40 1.88
C PRO A 264 18.73 -10.59 0.94
N GLY A 265 17.45 -10.83 0.62
CA GLY A 265 17.04 -11.89 -0.31
C GLY A 265 16.93 -13.29 0.29
N THR A 266 16.92 -13.42 1.62
CA THR A 266 16.88 -14.73 2.31
C THR A 266 15.49 -15.11 2.86
N ASP A 267 14.45 -14.37 2.47
CA ASP A 267 13.07 -14.56 2.92
C ASP A 267 12.52 -15.98 2.69
N ILE A 268 12.87 -16.60 1.57
CA ILE A 268 12.44 -17.98 1.27
C ILE A 268 13.02 -18.97 2.30
N ALA A 269 14.27 -18.80 2.70
CA ALA A 269 14.87 -19.64 3.74
C ALA A 269 14.23 -19.37 5.11
N LEU A 270 13.94 -18.10 5.43
CA LEU A 270 13.19 -17.74 6.63
C LEU A 270 11.85 -18.48 6.69
N PHE A 271 11.00 -18.33 5.66
CA PHE A 271 9.66 -18.91 5.68
C PHE A 271 9.66 -20.43 5.55
N SER A 272 10.64 -21.03 4.85
CA SER A 272 10.81 -22.49 4.80
C SER A 272 11.16 -23.07 6.19
N GLY A 273 12.04 -22.38 6.92
CA GLY A 273 12.41 -22.75 8.30
C GLY A 273 11.27 -22.61 9.29
N LEU A 274 10.59 -21.45 9.28
CA LEU A 274 9.44 -21.21 10.14
C LEU A 274 8.31 -22.21 9.83
N PHE A 275 8.03 -22.46 8.55
CA PHE A 275 7.04 -23.45 8.12
C PHE A 275 7.37 -24.86 8.62
N THR A 276 8.63 -25.30 8.44
CA THR A 276 9.09 -26.61 8.95
C THR A 276 8.87 -26.71 10.45
N TYR A 277 9.28 -25.68 11.20
CA TYR A 277 9.18 -25.66 12.66
C TYR A 277 7.74 -25.69 13.16
N VAL A 278 6.82 -24.90 12.58
CA VAL A 278 5.40 -24.90 13.01
C VAL A 278 4.71 -26.23 12.71
N VAL A 279 5.06 -26.87 11.60
CA VAL A 279 4.55 -28.21 11.24
C VAL A 279 5.06 -29.26 12.22
N GLU A 280 6.36 -29.24 12.55
CA GLU A 280 6.95 -30.16 13.54
C GLU A 280 6.37 -29.97 14.95
N LYS A 281 5.93 -28.75 15.30
CA LYS A 281 5.23 -28.45 16.56
C LYS A 281 3.73 -28.76 16.54
N GLY A 282 3.14 -29.03 15.37
CA GLY A 282 1.71 -29.21 15.22
C GLY A 282 0.90 -27.92 15.40
N TRP A 283 1.53 -26.74 15.24
CA TRP A 283 0.89 -25.43 15.33
C TRP A 283 0.25 -25.04 14.00
N ILE A 284 -0.64 -25.90 13.53
CA ILE A 284 -1.31 -25.78 12.23
C ILE A 284 -2.77 -26.21 12.36
N ASP A 285 -3.65 -25.53 11.61
CA ASP A 285 -5.06 -25.89 11.54
C ASP A 285 -5.27 -27.10 10.62
N GLN A 286 -5.26 -28.29 11.23
CA GLN A 286 -5.42 -29.56 10.53
C GLN A 286 -6.77 -29.68 9.82
N ASP A 287 -7.84 -29.16 10.42
CA ASP A 287 -9.19 -29.26 9.85
C ASP A 287 -9.31 -28.34 8.62
N PHE A 288 -8.76 -27.13 8.70
CA PHE A 288 -8.67 -26.22 7.56
C PHE A 288 -7.84 -26.82 6.44
N ILE A 289 -6.65 -27.35 6.76
CA ILE A 289 -5.74 -27.98 5.78
C ILE A 289 -6.45 -29.13 5.07
N ALA A 290 -7.08 -30.04 5.82
CA ALA A 290 -7.75 -31.21 5.27
C ALA A 290 -8.95 -30.85 4.38
N LYS A 291 -9.68 -29.78 4.73
CA LYS A 291 -10.92 -29.40 4.05
C LYS A 291 -10.74 -28.46 2.86
N TYR A 292 -9.79 -27.54 2.93
CA TYR A 292 -9.72 -26.39 2.02
C TYR A 292 -8.38 -26.24 1.28
N THR A 293 -7.44 -27.17 1.45
CA THR A 293 -6.12 -27.08 0.80
C THR A 293 -5.79 -28.35 0.00
N LYS A 294 -4.76 -28.27 -0.84
CA LYS A 294 -4.20 -29.38 -1.61
C LYS A 294 -2.67 -29.33 -1.57
N GLY A 295 -2.01 -30.49 -1.54
CA GLY A 295 -0.56 -30.59 -1.70
C GLY A 295 0.27 -30.29 -0.44
N PHE A 296 -0.36 -30.14 0.73
CA PHE A 296 0.33 -29.79 1.98
C PHE A 296 1.50 -30.72 2.29
N SER A 297 1.29 -32.04 2.20
CA SER A 297 2.34 -33.04 2.49
C SER A 297 3.55 -32.94 1.56
N ASP A 298 3.34 -32.54 0.31
CA ASP A 298 4.43 -32.38 -0.66
C ASP A 298 5.23 -31.11 -0.39
N VAL A 299 4.55 -30.02 -0.03
CA VAL A 299 5.18 -28.75 0.37
C VAL A 299 6.02 -28.91 1.64
N VAL A 300 5.53 -29.66 2.65
CA VAL A 300 6.31 -30.00 3.86
C VAL A 300 7.62 -30.68 3.51
N LYS A 301 7.62 -31.61 2.55
CA LYS A 301 8.84 -32.30 2.12
C LYS A 301 9.77 -31.39 1.32
N ALA A 302 9.22 -30.63 0.38
CA ALA A 302 9.99 -29.79 -0.53
C ALA A 302 10.66 -28.60 0.17
N ASN A 303 10.00 -28.05 1.20
CA ASN A 303 10.46 -26.83 1.89
C ASN A 303 11.14 -27.13 3.23
N ARG A 304 11.53 -28.39 3.49
CA ARG A 304 12.10 -28.78 4.77
C ARG A 304 13.44 -28.08 5.03
N LEU A 305 13.50 -27.26 6.08
CA LEU A 305 14.70 -26.54 6.50
C LEU A 305 14.74 -26.43 8.03
N SER A 306 15.85 -26.81 8.67
CA SER A 306 15.99 -26.70 10.12
C SER A 306 16.19 -25.26 10.56
N LEU A 307 15.83 -24.93 11.80
CA LEU A 307 16.08 -23.58 12.35
C LEU A 307 17.57 -23.22 12.36
N ASP A 308 18.47 -24.18 12.58
CA ASP A 308 19.92 -23.92 12.54
C ASP A 308 20.39 -23.52 11.14
N GLU A 309 19.88 -24.19 10.11
CA GLU A 309 20.23 -23.86 8.73
C GLU A 309 19.56 -22.54 8.28
N THR A 310 18.31 -22.30 8.69
CA THR A 310 17.65 -21.01 8.51
C THR A 310 18.44 -19.89 9.19
N ALA A 311 18.93 -20.11 10.41
CA ALA A 311 19.74 -19.14 11.12
C ALA A 311 21.06 -18.85 10.39
N ARG A 312 21.71 -19.89 9.85
CA ARG A 312 22.93 -19.77 9.05
C ARG A 312 22.70 -18.94 7.78
N ILE A 313 21.59 -19.15 7.07
CA ILE A 313 21.29 -18.45 5.82
C ILE A 313 20.83 -17.01 6.08
N THR A 314 19.90 -16.83 7.02
CA THR A 314 19.25 -15.53 7.28
C THR A 314 20.10 -14.62 8.16
N GLY A 315 21.02 -15.17 8.95
CA GLY A 315 21.77 -14.44 9.98
C GLY A 315 21.01 -14.20 11.28
N VAL A 316 19.74 -14.61 11.37
CA VAL A 316 18.90 -14.45 12.57
C VAL A 316 19.07 -15.67 13.48
N SER A 317 19.23 -15.48 14.79
CA SER A 317 19.42 -16.61 15.71
C SER A 317 18.23 -17.58 15.74
N ALA A 318 18.50 -18.88 15.88
CA ALA A 318 17.48 -19.92 15.99
C ALA A 318 16.46 -19.63 17.13
N ASP A 319 16.92 -19.08 18.25
CA ASP A 319 16.05 -18.67 19.36
C ASP A 319 15.06 -17.56 18.94
N THR A 320 15.53 -16.57 18.17
CA THR A 320 14.67 -15.48 17.68
C THR A 320 13.66 -16.01 16.66
N LEU A 321 14.08 -16.93 15.78
CA LEU A 321 13.20 -17.61 14.82
C LEU A 321 12.12 -18.43 15.54
N ALA A 322 12.51 -19.24 16.53
CA ALA A 322 11.58 -20.03 17.34
C ALA A 322 10.59 -19.13 18.11
N LYS A 323 11.06 -18.02 18.66
CA LYS A 323 10.22 -17.03 19.36
C LYS A 323 9.23 -16.36 18.41
N ALA A 324 9.65 -16.00 17.20
CA ALA A 324 8.78 -15.44 16.18
C ALA A 324 7.66 -16.44 15.79
N ALA A 325 8.02 -17.72 15.60
CA ALA A 325 7.04 -18.77 15.34
C ALA A 325 6.08 -18.99 16.52
N GLU A 326 6.59 -18.97 17.76
CA GLU A 326 5.76 -19.10 18.95
C GLU A 326 4.75 -17.95 19.06
N TRP A 327 5.17 -16.71 18.82
CA TRP A 327 4.26 -15.57 18.85
C TRP A 327 3.14 -15.69 17.83
N ALA A 328 3.48 -16.08 16.59
CA ALA A 328 2.53 -16.05 15.48
C ALA A 328 1.62 -17.27 15.38
N TYR A 329 2.03 -18.45 15.89
CA TYR A 329 1.35 -19.71 15.55
C TYR A 329 1.06 -20.64 16.74
N LYS A 330 1.73 -20.49 17.88
CA LYS A 330 1.44 -21.35 19.04
C LYS A 330 0.01 -21.06 19.51
N PRO A 331 -0.85 -22.09 19.70
CA PRO A 331 -2.20 -21.89 20.21
C PRO A 331 -2.21 -21.09 21.50
N LYS A 332 -3.20 -20.19 21.63
CA LYS A 332 -3.43 -19.40 22.83
C LYS A 332 -3.70 -20.30 24.02
N ALA A 333 -3.56 -19.77 25.24
CA ALA A 333 -3.87 -20.52 26.47
C ALA A 333 -5.31 -21.09 26.50
N SER A 334 -6.25 -20.41 25.83
CA SER A 334 -7.64 -20.84 25.66
C SER A 334 -7.86 -21.87 24.54
N GLY A 335 -6.80 -22.28 23.82
CA GLY A 335 -6.81 -23.36 22.84
C GLY A 335 -7.08 -22.97 21.39
N GLN A 336 -7.44 -21.72 21.12
CA GLN A 336 -7.62 -21.21 19.76
C GLN A 336 -6.26 -20.98 19.09
N MET A 337 -6.16 -21.35 17.82
CA MET A 337 -5.08 -20.94 16.92
C MET A 337 -5.35 -19.57 16.34
#